data_AF-A0A0T2YQZ7-F1
#
_entry.id   AF-A0A0T2YQZ7-F1
#
_cell.length_a   1.000
_cell.length_b   1.000
_cell.length_c   1.000
_cell.angle_alpha   90.00
_cell.angle_beta   90.00
_cell.angle_gamma   90.00
#
_symmetry.space_group_name_H-M   'P 1'
#
loop_
_entity.id
_entity.type
_entity.pdbx_description
1 polymer ?
#
loop_
_entity_poly.entity_id
_entity_poly.type
_entity_poly.pdbx_seq_one_letter_code
_entity_poly.pdbx_strand_id
1 'polypeptide(L)'
;MSSGYRKVTAPTEARVYFTNLRNGSTVTSPVKVGFGLIGMGVAPAGFEKAGTGHHHLLIDVAEVDANAPLPANDQFRHFGLGQTETSVELKPGTHTLQLVLGDQNHIPHHPVVISERITITVK
;
A
#
# COMPACT_ATOMS: atom_id res chain seq x y z
N MET A 1 -11.46 8.61 -18.31
CA MET A 1 -9.99 8.63 -18.35
C MET A 1 -9.59 9.23 -19.69
N SER A 2 -8.87 10.35 -19.72
CA SER A 2 -8.36 10.90 -20.98
C SER A 2 -7.38 9.91 -21.60
N SER A 3 -7.47 9.72 -22.92
CA SER A 3 -6.64 8.77 -23.66
C SER A 3 -5.16 9.13 -23.52
N GLY A 4 -4.36 8.26 -22.89
CA GLY A 4 -2.89 8.32 -23.01
C GLY A 4 -2.07 7.70 -21.86
N TYR A 5 -2.63 7.51 -20.66
CA TYR A 5 -1.85 6.92 -19.57
C TYR A 5 -1.62 5.42 -19.80
N ARG A 6 -0.35 5.03 -19.95
CA ARG A 6 0.07 3.62 -20.01
C ARG A 6 0.48 3.18 -18.61
N LYS A 7 -0.26 2.20 -18.08
CA LYS A 7 -0.04 1.64 -16.75
C LYS A 7 1.38 1.07 -16.63
N VAL A 8 2.04 1.32 -15.50
CA VAL A 8 3.41 0.86 -15.25
C VAL A 8 3.41 -0.63 -14.93
N THR A 9 4.14 -1.41 -15.73
CA THR A 9 4.24 -2.85 -15.56
C THR A 9 5.04 -3.22 -14.31
N ALA A 10 4.54 -4.19 -13.55
CA ALA A 10 5.28 -4.86 -12.48
C ALA A 10 5.68 -6.29 -12.90
N PRO A 11 6.80 -6.83 -12.40
CA PRO A 11 7.10 -8.26 -12.54
C PRO A 11 6.03 -9.12 -11.87
N THR A 12 5.75 -10.30 -12.42
CA THR A 12 4.71 -11.21 -11.91
C THR A 12 4.99 -11.73 -10.50
N GLU A 13 6.26 -11.80 -10.12
CA GLU A 13 6.74 -12.21 -8.80
C GLU A 13 6.82 -11.06 -7.79
N ALA A 14 6.50 -9.83 -8.22
CA ALA A 14 6.52 -8.67 -7.34
C ALA A 14 5.46 -8.82 -6.25
N ARG A 15 5.86 -8.57 -5.00
CA ARG A 15 4.97 -8.70 -3.84
C ARG A 15 5.26 -7.64 -2.81
N VAL A 16 4.19 -7.04 -2.28
CA VAL A 16 4.22 -6.16 -1.12
C VAL A 16 3.58 -6.88 0.07
N TYR A 17 4.13 -6.73 1.27
CA TYR A 17 3.68 -7.49 2.44
C TYR A 17 3.98 -6.76 3.75
N PHE A 18 3.27 -7.12 4.82
CA PHE A 18 3.55 -6.62 6.16
C PHE A 18 4.76 -7.34 6.77
N THR A 19 5.74 -6.60 7.27
CA THR A 19 6.95 -7.22 7.86
C THR A 19 6.76 -7.61 9.33
N ASN A 20 5.82 -6.94 10.02
CA ASN A 20 5.66 -7.04 11.48
C ASN A 20 4.24 -7.37 11.94
N LEU A 21 3.25 -7.35 11.05
CA LEU A 21 1.85 -7.68 11.35
C LEU A 21 1.41 -8.95 10.61
N ARG A 22 0.51 -9.70 11.23
CA ARG A 22 -0.11 -10.91 10.64
C ARG A 22 -1.62 -10.82 10.78
N ASN A 23 -2.34 -11.59 9.96
CA ASN A 23 -3.78 -11.73 10.12
C ASN A 23 -4.11 -12.29 11.52
N GLY A 24 -5.04 -11.67 12.23
CA GLY A 24 -5.40 -11.98 13.61
C GLY A 24 -4.52 -11.33 14.68
N SER A 25 -3.55 -10.48 14.32
CA SER A 25 -2.71 -9.79 15.31
C SER A 25 -3.55 -8.92 16.25
N THR A 26 -3.24 -8.98 17.54
CA THR A 26 -3.76 -8.05 18.55
C THR A 26 -2.68 -7.08 18.98
N VAL A 27 -2.95 -5.78 18.90
CA VAL A 27 -1.96 -4.69 19.06
C VAL A 27 -2.53 -3.55 19.90
N THR A 28 -1.69 -2.57 20.24
CA THR A 28 -2.08 -1.32 20.92
C THR A 28 -1.81 -0.13 20.00
N SER A 29 -2.61 0.94 20.10
CA SER A 29 -2.34 2.19 19.38
C SER A 29 -1.20 2.97 20.06
N PRO A 30 -0.32 3.66 19.30
CA PRO A 30 -0.22 3.65 17.84
C PRO A 30 0.29 2.32 17.29
N VAL A 31 -0.31 1.87 16.20
CA VAL A 31 0.08 0.64 15.52
C VAL A 31 1.28 0.92 14.61
N LYS A 32 2.44 0.34 14.96
CA LYS A 32 3.58 0.33 14.05
C LYS A 32 3.31 -0.63 12.90
N VAL A 33 3.48 -0.16 11.66
CA VAL A 33 3.26 -0.94 10.44
C VAL A 33 4.53 -0.87 9.59
N GLY A 34 5.11 -2.03 9.28
CA GLY A 34 6.27 -2.16 8.40
C GLY A 34 5.89 -2.73 7.04
N PHE A 35 6.49 -2.16 6.00
CA PHE A 35 6.24 -2.48 4.59
C PHE A 35 7.44 -3.23 4.01
N GLY A 36 7.18 -4.40 3.44
CA GLY A 36 8.14 -5.21 2.72
C GLY A 36 7.80 -5.22 1.23
N LEU A 37 8.82 -5.26 0.39
CA LEU A 37 8.70 -5.30 -1.06
C LEU A 37 9.74 -6.27 -1.64
N ILE A 38 9.32 -7.11 -2.58
CA ILE A 38 10.18 -8.04 -3.34
C ILE A 38 9.89 -7.87 -4.83
N GLY A 39 10.93 -7.99 -5.66
CA GLY A 39 10.83 -7.92 -7.13
C GLY A 39 10.78 -6.49 -7.70
N MET A 40 10.73 -5.45 -6.86
CA MET A 40 10.68 -4.04 -7.29
C MET A 40 11.46 -3.14 -6.32
N GLY A 41 11.77 -1.93 -6.77
CA GLY A 41 12.38 -0.88 -5.94
C GLY A 41 11.37 0.13 -5.40
N VAL A 42 11.76 0.86 -4.36
CA VAL A 42 10.99 1.98 -3.82
C VAL A 42 11.52 3.29 -4.39
N ALA A 43 10.65 4.14 -4.93
CA ALA A 43 10.97 5.47 -5.45
C ALA A 43 9.93 6.50 -5.00
N PRO A 44 10.29 7.79 -4.85
CA PRO A 44 9.31 8.81 -4.51
C PRO A 44 8.19 8.96 -5.54
N ALA A 45 7.01 9.37 -5.09
CA ALA A 45 5.92 9.79 -5.97
C ALA A 45 6.36 10.94 -6.88
N GLY A 46 5.81 10.99 -8.10
CA GLY A 46 6.21 11.92 -9.16
C GLY A 46 7.53 11.59 -9.86
N PHE A 47 8.33 10.64 -9.34
CA PHE A 47 9.57 10.21 -9.98
C PHE A 47 9.36 8.91 -10.77
N GLU A 48 9.30 9.02 -12.09
CA GLU A 48 9.13 7.87 -12.96
C GLU A 48 10.45 7.10 -13.12
N LYS A 49 10.47 5.85 -12.63
CA LYS A 49 11.57 4.91 -12.85
C LYS A 49 11.03 3.50 -13.01
N ALA A 50 11.50 2.82 -14.05
CA ALA A 50 11.08 1.46 -14.36
C ALA A 50 11.33 0.50 -13.18
N GLY A 51 10.37 -0.40 -12.92
CA GLY A 51 10.47 -1.40 -11.85
C GLY A 51 10.41 -0.81 -10.44
N THR A 52 9.88 0.41 -10.27
CA THR A 52 9.75 1.06 -8.97
C THR A 52 8.35 1.62 -8.74
N GLY A 53 8.04 1.84 -7.46
CA GLY A 53 6.81 2.49 -7.00
C GLY A 53 6.95 2.93 -5.56
N HIS A 54 5.83 3.23 -4.90
CA HIS A 54 5.82 3.57 -3.48
C HIS A 54 4.62 2.94 -2.75
N HIS A 55 4.76 2.83 -1.43
CA HIS A 55 3.79 2.15 -0.59
C HIS A 55 2.55 3.01 -0.33
N HIS A 56 1.42 2.31 -0.21
CA HIS A 56 0.18 2.82 0.34
C HIS A 56 -0.33 1.85 1.38
N LEU A 57 -0.93 2.37 2.44
CA LEU A 57 -1.63 1.58 3.46
C LEU A 57 -3.12 1.87 3.37
N LEU A 58 -3.89 0.83 3.12
CA LEU A 58 -5.34 0.85 3.14
C LEU A 58 -5.85 0.40 4.49
N ILE A 59 -6.75 1.19 5.07
CA ILE A 59 -7.36 0.97 6.38
C ILE A 59 -8.87 0.91 6.21
N ASP A 60 -9.46 -0.25 6.49
CA ASP A 60 -10.90 -0.50 6.38
C ASP A 60 -11.47 -0.25 4.98
N VAL A 61 -10.69 -0.63 3.95
CA VAL A 61 -11.05 -0.52 2.54
C VAL A 61 -11.32 -1.91 1.96
N ALA A 62 -12.52 -2.10 1.40
CA ALA A 62 -12.95 -3.36 0.81
C ALA A 62 -12.37 -3.59 -0.60
N GLU A 63 -12.32 -2.54 -1.41
CA GLU A 63 -11.99 -2.62 -2.85
C GLU A 63 -11.09 -1.46 -3.29
N VAL A 64 -10.27 -1.71 -4.31
CA VAL A 64 -9.37 -0.74 -4.93
C VAL A 64 -9.66 -0.65 -6.41
N ASP A 65 -9.89 0.56 -6.92
CA ASP A 65 -9.84 0.79 -8.36
C ASP A 65 -8.38 0.70 -8.82
N ALA A 66 -8.06 -0.38 -9.51
CA ALA A 66 -6.71 -0.60 -10.02
C ALA A 66 -6.31 0.38 -11.12
N ASN A 67 -7.23 1.13 -11.72
CA ASN A 67 -7.00 1.92 -12.93
C ASN A 67 -7.11 3.44 -12.70
N ALA A 68 -7.26 3.87 -11.45
CA ALA A 68 -7.29 5.27 -11.06
C ALA A 68 -6.25 5.54 -9.96
N PRO A 69 -5.83 6.80 -9.78
CA PRO A 69 -5.02 7.19 -8.62
C PRO A 69 -5.76 6.84 -7.33
N LEU A 70 -5.03 6.30 -6.35
CA LEU A 70 -5.58 6.04 -5.03
C LEU A 70 -6.05 7.36 -4.38
N PRO A 71 -7.25 7.41 -3.80
CA PRO A 71 -7.74 8.61 -3.09
C PRO A 71 -6.76 9.04 -2.00
N ALA A 72 -6.65 10.34 -1.73
CA ALA A 72 -5.86 10.84 -0.61
C ALA A 72 -6.79 11.15 0.57
N ASN A 73 -6.87 10.24 1.53
CA ASN A 73 -7.66 10.40 2.76
C ASN A 73 -7.13 9.46 3.87
N ASP A 74 -7.79 9.45 5.03
CA ASP A 74 -7.32 8.66 6.18
C ASP A 74 -7.37 7.14 5.97
N GLN A 75 -8.23 6.65 5.07
CA GLN A 75 -8.32 5.23 4.72
C GLN A 75 -7.28 4.81 3.68
N PHE A 76 -6.78 5.75 2.88
CA PHE A 76 -5.77 5.52 1.86
C PHE A 76 -4.54 6.36 2.19
N ARG A 77 -3.67 5.83 3.05
CA ARG A 77 -2.47 6.52 3.52
C ARG A 77 -1.35 6.39 2.49
N HIS A 78 -0.75 7.52 2.12
CA HIS A 78 0.29 7.61 1.09
C HIS A 78 1.70 7.69 1.70
N PHE A 79 2.64 6.95 1.12
CA PHE A 79 4.06 6.94 1.51
C PHE A 79 4.97 7.25 0.32
N GLY A 80 4.63 8.34 -0.38
CA GLY A 80 5.29 8.81 -1.59
C GLY A 80 6.70 9.38 -1.41
N LEU A 81 7.29 9.37 -0.22
CA LEU A 81 8.71 9.72 -0.03
C LEU A 81 9.60 8.47 0.05
N GLY A 82 9.03 7.30 -0.21
CA GLY A 82 9.72 6.02 -0.12
C GLY A 82 9.80 5.46 1.29
N GLN A 83 8.86 5.82 2.16
CA GLN A 83 8.81 5.26 3.51
C GLN A 83 8.55 3.75 3.45
N THR A 84 9.19 3.02 4.37
CA THR A 84 9.05 1.56 4.53
C THR A 84 8.40 1.19 5.86
N GLU A 85 8.07 2.15 6.71
CA GLU A 85 7.29 1.95 7.91
C GLU A 85 6.52 3.22 8.28
N THR A 86 5.53 3.05 9.16
CA THR A 86 4.76 4.15 9.75
C THR A 86 4.23 3.75 11.13
N SER A 87 3.73 4.74 11.86
CA SER A 87 2.88 4.54 13.04
C SER A 87 1.52 5.17 12.75
N VAL A 88 0.45 4.40 12.86
CA VAL A 88 -0.93 4.88 12.65
C VAL A 88 -1.72 4.83 13.95
N GLU A 89 -2.44 5.91 14.23
CA GLU A 89 -3.41 5.93 15.31
C GLU A 89 -4.70 5.24 14.85
N LEU A 90 -5.10 4.20 15.57
CA LEU A 90 -6.34 3.46 15.32
C LEU A 90 -7.15 3.38 16.61
N LYS A 91 -8.47 3.50 16.48
CA LYS A 91 -9.35 3.35 17.64
C LYS A 91 -9.36 1.89 18.12
N PRO A 92 -9.64 1.63 19.41
CA PRO A 92 -9.90 0.26 19.86
C PRO A 92 -11.01 -0.40 19.02
N GLY A 93 -10.78 -1.62 18.57
CA GLY A 93 -11.69 -2.32 17.67
C GLY A 93 -11.01 -3.23 16.65
N THR A 94 -11.80 -3.73 15.70
CA THR A 94 -11.31 -4.56 14.60
C THR A 94 -11.09 -3.69 13.37
N HIS A 95 -9.92 -3.83 12.74
CA HIS A 95 -9.54 -3.11 11.53
C HIS A 95 -8.98 -4.07 10.48
N THR A 96 -9.23 -3.77 9.22
CA THR A 96 -8.57 -4.45 8.09
C THR A 96 -7.47 -3.56 7.53
N LEU A 97 -6.31 -4.16 7.26
CA LEU A 97 -5.15 -3.49 6.68
C LEU A 97 -4.74 -4.20 5.39
N GLN A 98 -4.35 -3.42 4.39
CA GLN A 98 -3.78 -3.93 3.15
C GLN A 98 -2.73 -2.96 2.60
N LEU A 99 -1.66 -3.49 2.00
CA LEU A 99 -0.67 -2.67 1.28
C LEU A 99 -0.92 -2.72 -0.22
N VAL A 100 -0.71 -1.59 -0.88
CA VAL A 100 -0.72 -1.45 -2.34
C VAL A 100 0.56 -0.74 -2.76
N LEU A 101 1.25 -1.25 -3.78
CA LEU A 101 2.33 -0.51 -4.45
C LEU A 101 1.74 0.27 -5.62
N GLY A 102 1.86 1.60 -5.56
CA GLY A 102 1.45 2.51 -6.64
C GLY A 102 2.65 3.02 -7.42
N ASP A 103 2.42 3.41 -8.66
CA ASP A 103 3.39 4.06 -9.53
C ASP A 103 3.65 5.52 -9.11
N GLN A 104 4.39 6.28 -9.93
CA GLN A 104 4.67 7.70 -9.70
C GLN A 104 3.41 8.58 -9.57
N ASN A 105 2.25 8.14 -10.08
CA ASN A 105 0.99 8.86 -10.05
C ASN A 105 0.00 8.30 -9.02
N HIS A 106 0.46 7.43 -8.11
CA HIS A 106 -0.38 6.73 -7.12
C HIS A 106 -1.39 5.76 -7.77
N ILE A 107 -1.16 5.35 -9.02
CA ILE A 107 -1.99 4.38 -9.72
C ILE A 107 -1.40 2.98 -9.45
N PRO A 108 -2.21 1.99 -9.04
CA PRO A 108 -1.71 0.63 -8.86
C PRO A 108 -1.03 0.07 -10.13
N HIS A 109 0.04 -0.71 -9.98
CA HIS A 109 0.76 -1.31 -11.12
C HIS A 109 -0.07 -2.33 -11.92
N HIS A 110 0.47 -2.83 -13.03
CA HIS A 110 -0.08 -3.95 -13.80
C HIS A 110 0.93 -5.10 -14.00
N PRO A 111 0.66 -6.33 -13.51
CA PRO A 111 -0.40 -6.70 -12.58
C PRO A 111 -0.33 -5.88 -11.28
N VAL A 112 -1.45 -5.85 -10.54
CA VAL A 112 -1.55 -5.09 -9.29
C VAL A 112 -0.66 -5.76 -8.23
N VAL A 113 0.21 -4.97 -7.61
CA VAL A 113 1.09 -5.43 -6.52
C VAL A 113 0.45 -5.06 -5.19
N ILE A 114 -0.25 -6.01 -4.59
CA ILE A 114 -0.97 -5.85 -3.32
C ILE A 114 -0.61 -6.96 -2.34
N SER A 115 -0.71 -6.66 -1.05
CA SER A 115 -0.53 -7.67 -0.01
C SER A 115 -1.81 -8.48 0.18
N GLU A 116 -1.67 -9.60 0.90
CA GLU A 116 -2.81 -10.17 1.60
C GLU A 116 -3.46 -9.11 2.49
N ARG A 117 -4.79 -9.13 2.52
CA ARG A 117 -5.55 -8.33 3.49
C ARG A 117 -5.48 -9.02 4.84
N ILE A 118 -5.10 -8.29 5.86
CA ILE A 118 -5.06 -8.77 7.24
C ILE A 118 -6.14 -8.09 8.07
N THR A 119 -6.68 -8.80 9.04
CA THR A 119 -7.53 -8.26 10.09
C THR A 119 -6.71 -8.17 11.37
N ILE A 120 -6.76 -7.04 12.06
CA ILE A 120 -6.12 -6.85 13.37
C ILE A 120 -7.14 -6.39 14.40
N THR A 121 -6.81 -6.58 15.68
CA THR A 121 -7.59 -6.06 16.80
C THR A 121 -6.73 -5.07 17.58
N VAL A 122 -7.20 -3.83 17.71
CA VAL A 122 -6.58 -2.79 18.53
C VAL A 122 -7.26 -2.79 19.89
N LYS A 123 -6.47 -2.89 20.97
CA LYS A 123 -6.93 -2.78 22.36
C LYS A 123 -6.98 -1.33 22.83
#